data_AF-A0A946S6N9-F1
#
_entry.id   AF-A0A946S6N9-F1
#
_cell.length_a   1.000
_cell.length_b   1.000
_cell.length_c   1.000
_cell.angle_alpha   90.00
_cell.angle_beta   90.00
_cell.angle_gamma   90.00
#
_symmetry.space_group_name_H-M   'P 1'
#
loop_
_entity.id
_entity.type
_entity.pdbx_description
1 polymer ?
#
loop_
_entity_poly.entity_id
_entity_poly.type
_entity_poly.pdbx_seq_one_letter_code
_entity_poly.pdbx_strand_id
1 'polypeptide(L)' 'VLVNGVLCPIIGNICMDSFIIDTTKVNCNEGDEVEIFGEGNSILKLSEDLGTIPYEIYSTLNRRIKRVYISD' A
#
# COMPACT_ATOMS: atom_id res chain seq x y z
N VAL A 1 0.01 -3.91 -4.32
CA VAL A 1 0.87 -2.75 -4.07
C VAL A 1 1.28 -2.18 -5.42
N LEU A 2 1.32 -0.87 -5.58
CA LEU A 2 1.76 -0.22 -6.83
C LEU A 2 3.15 0.35 -6.65
N VAL A 3 4.03 0.11 -7.63
CA VAL A 3 5.36 0.70 -7.74
C VAL A 3 5.49 1.27 -9.14
N ASN A 4 5.80 2.55 -9.30
CA ASN A 4 5.91 3.21 -10.61
C ASN A 4 4.72 2.92 -11.54
N GLY A 5 3.50 2.86 -10.99
CA GLY A 5 2.25 2.55 -11.73
C GLY A 5 2.04 1.07 -12.09
N VAL A 6 2.94 0.17 -11.69
CA VAL A 6 2.86 -1.27 -11.97
C VAL A 6 2.42 -2.04 -10.72
N LEU A 7 1.41 -2.90 -10.88
CA LEU A 7 0.90 -3.73 -9.78
C LEU A 7 1.90 -4.85 -9.44
N CYS A 8 2.43 -4.78 -8.22
CA CYS A 8 3.37 -5.73 -7.64
C CYS A 8 2.65 -6.55 -6.55
N PRO A 9 2.52 -7.88 -6.71
CA PRO A 9 1.91 -8.75 -5.70
C PRO A 9 2.81 -8.90 -4.47
N ILE A 10 2.19 -9.07 -3.30
CA ILE A 10 2.90 -9.37 -2.05
C ILE A 10 3.32 -10.83 -2.07
N ILE A 11 4.57 -11.11 -1.69
CA ILE A 11 5.10 -12.48 -1.55
C ILE A 11 5.43 -12.73 -0.08
N GLY A 12 4.97 -13.87 0.44
CA GLY A 12 5.21 -14.27 1.82
C GLY A 12 4.32 -13.55 2.82
N ASN A 13 4.76 -13.52 4.08
CA ASN A 13 3.98 -12.94 5.18
C ASN A 13 4.28 -11.45 5.34
N ILE A 14 3.27 -10.70 5.78
CA ILE A 14 3.42 -9.32 6.22
C ILE A 14 3.91 -9.33 7.67
N CYS A 15 5.04 -8.67 7.93
CA CYS A 15 5.60 -8.50 9.27
C CYS A 15 5.17 -7.15 9.89
N MET A 16 5.67 -6.85 11.08
CA MET A 16 5.29 -5.62 11.80
C MET A 16 5.66 -4.33 11.04
N ASP A 17 6.86 -4.29 10.45
CA ASP A 17 7.41 -3.07 9.83
C ASP A 17 7.87 -3.28 8.37
N SER A 18 7.75 -4.50 7.83
CA SER A 18 8.17 -4.81 6.46
C SER A 18 7.37 -5.95 5.85
N PHE A 19 7.33 -5.97 4.52
CA PHE A 19 6.79 -7.05 3.70
C PHE A 19 7.52 -7.07 2.36
N ILE A 20 7.39 -8.16 1.62
CA ILE A 20 8.10 -8.36 0.35
C ILE A 20 7.09 -8.31 -0.80
N ILE A 21 7.48 -7.71 -1.92
CA ILE A 21 6.70 -7.67 -3.15
C ILE A 21 7.51 -8.21 -4.33
N ASP A 22 6.82 -8.78 -5.31
CA ASP A 22 7.42 -9.18 -6.58
C ASP A 22 7.63 -7.96 -7.48
N THR A 23 8.89 -7.61 -7.74
CA THR A 23 9.25 -6.50 -8.62
C THR A 23 9.72 -6.95 -10.00
N THR A 24 9.59 -8.23 -10.35
CA THR A 24 10.09 -8.78 -11.64
C THR A 24 9.59 -8.04 -12.88
N LYS A 25 8.42 -7.38 -12.79
CA LYS A 25 7.78 -6.65 -13.90
C LYS A 25 7.95 -5.13 -13.84
N VAL A 26 8.71 -4.60 -12.90
CA VAL A 26 8.91 -3.16 -12.71
C VAL A 26 10.38 -2.86 -12.47
N ASN A 27 10.88 -1.78 -13.07
CA ASN A 27 12.17 -1.24 -12.69
C ASN A 27 11.95 -0.31 -11.48
N CYS A 28 12.59 -0.63 -10.36
CA CYS A 28 12.49 0.15 -9.13
C CYS A 28 13.83 0.20 -8.40
N ASN A 29 14.08 1.30 -7.71
CA ASN A 29 15.27 1.52 -6.88
C ASN A 29 14.87 1.85 -5.45
N GLU A 30 15.84 1.78 -4.54
CA GLU A 30 15.63 2.25 -3.17
C GLU A 30 15.25 3.74 -3.15
N GLY A 31 14.20 4.07 -2.40
CA GLY A 31 13.67 5.42 -2.31
C GLY A 31 12.55 5.74 -3.29
N ASP A 32 12.25 4.84 -4.25
CA ASP A 32 11.09 5.00 -5.13
C ASP A 32 9.78 4.96 -4.34
N GLU A 33 8.79 5.71 -4.82
CA GLU A 33 7.47 5.79 -4.20
C GLU A 33 6.69 4.49 -4.40
N VAL A 34 6.04 4.05 -3.33
CA VAL A 34 5.21 2.84 -3.30
C VAL A 34 3.83 3.20 -2.77
N GLU A 35 2.80 2.89 -3.56
CA GLU A 35 1.41 3.15 -3.19
C GLU A 35 0.76 1.86 -2.65
N ILE A 36 0.37 1.90 -1.37
CA ILE A 36 -0.39 0.81 -0.72
C ILE A 36 -1.87 0.95 -1.05
N PHE A 37 -2.43 2.14 -0.89
CA PHE A 37 -3.75 2.53 -1.39
C PHE A 37 -3.77 4.02 -1.71
N GLY A 38 -4.52 4.42 -2.73
CA GLY A 38 -4.54 5.77 -3.28
C GLY A 38 -5.34 5.84 -4.59
N GLU A 39 -4.96 6.77 -5.47
CA GLU A 39 -5.63 6.98 -6.77
C GLU A 39 -5.45 5.78 -7.71
N GLY A 40 -4.25 5.20 -7.76
CA GLY A 40 -3.95 4.05 -8.60
C GLY A 40 -4.42 2.73 -7.99
N ASN A 41 -4.46 2.62 -6.67
CA ASN A 41 -4.88 1.42 -5.94
C ASN A 41 -5.96 1.75 -4.91
N SER A 42 -7.23 1.68 -5.32
CA SER A 42 -8.35 2.06 -4.45
C SER A 42 -8.41 1.25 -3.14
N ILE A 43 -8.76 1.94 -2.05
CA ILE A 43 -9.06 1.33 -0.76
C ILE A 43 -10.18 0.30 -0.84
N LEU A 44 -11.14 0.46 -1.76
CA LEU A 44 -12.28 -0.44 -1.93
C LEU A 44 -11.81 -1.82 -2.37
N LYS A 45 -10.91 -1.84 -3.36
CA LYS A 45 -10.28 -3.07 -3.83
C LYS A 45 -9.47 -3.74 -2.73
N LEU A 46 -8.68 -2.95 -1.98
CA LEU A 46 -7.91 -3.47 -0.86
C LEU A 46 -8.82 -4.09 0.23
N SER A 47 -9.96 -3.46 0.55
CA SER A 47 -10.90 -4.02 1.52
C SER A 47 -11.56 -5.30 1.03
N GLU A 48 -11.87 -5.40 -0.27
CA GLU A 48 -12.40 -6.62 -0.88
C GLU A 48 -11.38 -7.76 -0.82
N ASP A 49 -10.13 -7.51 -1.20
CA ASP A 49 -9.03 -8.50 -1.13
C ASP A 49 -8.79 -9.00 0.30
N LEU A 50 -9.01 -8.14 1.30
CA LEU A 50 -8.85 -8.44 2.73
C LEU A 50 -10.12 -9.01 3.39
N GLY A 51 -11.26 -9.05 2.69
CA GLY A 51 -12.54 -9.51 3.23
C GLY A 51 -13.09 -8.61 4.35
N THR A 52 -12.84 -7.30 4.27
CA THR A 52 -13.27 -6.29 5.25
C THR A 52 -13.96 -5.09 4.56
N ILE A 53 -14.22 -4.01 5.30
CA ILE A 53 -14.76 -2.74 4.82
C ILE A 53 -13.69 -1.64 4.88
N PRO A 54 -13.77 -0.60 4.03
CA PRO A 54 -12.78 0.48 4.00
C PRO A 54 -12.57 1.18 5.35
N TYR A 55 -13.63 1.34 6.14
CA TYR A 55 -13.57 1.99 7.45
C TYR A 55 -12.69 1.25 8.47
N GLU A 56 -12.59 -0.08 8.40
CA GLU A 56 -11.67 -0.83 9.26
C GLU A 56 -10.21 -0.53 8.91
N ILE A 57 -9.90 -0.41 7.62
CA ILE A 57 -8.55 -0.04 7.19
C ILE A 57 -8.22 1.39 7.64
N TYR A 58 -9.12 2.35 7.43
CA TYR A 58 -8.87 3.74 7.84
C TYR A 58 -8.71 3.91 9.35
N SER A 59 -9.51 3.20 10.15
CA SER A 59 -9.50 3.30 11.61
C SER A 59 -8.33 2.58 12.27
N THR A 60 -7.72 1.59 11.61
CA THR A 60 -6.58 0.82 12.13
C THR A 60 -5.22 1.48 11.89
N LEU A 61 -5.15 2.57 11.11
CA LEU A 61 -3.91 3.30 10.84
C LEU A 61 -3.33 3.91 12.12
N ASN A 62 -2.26 3.29 12.61
CA ASN A 62 -1.64 3.64 13.89
C ASN A 62 -0.88 4.99 13.87
N ARG A 63 -0.29 5.35 15.02
CA ARG A 63 0.44 6.61 15.21
C ARG A 63 1.83 6.65 14.56
N ARG A 64 2.40 5.51 14.14
CA ARG A 64 3.72 5.45 13.47
C ARG A 64 3.65 6.04 12.06
N ILE A 65 2.47 6.07 11.45
CA ILE A 65 2.26 6.65 10.12
C ILE A 65 2.22 8.18 10.22
N LYS A 66 3.20 8.83 9.57
CA LYS A 66 3.25 10.29 9.45
C LYS A 66 2.06 10.79 8.65
N ARG A 67 1.29 11.73 9.21
CA ARG A 67 0.17 12.40 8.54
C ARG A 67 0.66 13.73 7.97
N VAL A 68 0.47 13.94 6.67
CA VAL A 68 0.76 15.19 5.97
C VAL A 68 -0.55 15.74 5.44
N TYR A 69 -0.87 16.97 5.81
CA TYR A 69 -2.08 17.66 5.36
C TYR A 69 -1.67 18.67 4.30
N ILE A 70 -2.22 18.51 3.10
CA ILE A 70 -2.01 19.42 1.98
C ILE A 70 -3.26 20.30 1.94
N SER A 71 -3.04 21.60 2.13
CA SER A 71 -4.05 22.63 1.85
C SER A 71 -3.63 23.29 0.56
N ASP A 72 -4.55 23.41 -0.40
CA ASP A 72 -4.36 24.31 -1.55
C ASP A 72 -4.23 25.77 -1.10
#